data_AF-A0A7H8M4D2-F1
#
_entry.id   AF-A0A7H8M4D2-F1
#
_cell.length_a   1.000
_cell.length_b   1.000
_cell.length_c   1.000
_cell.angle_alpha   90.00
_cell.angle_beta   90.00
_cell.angle_gamma   90.00
#
_symmetry.space_group_name_H-M   'P 1'
#
loop_
_entity.id
_entity.type
_entity.pdbx_description
1 polymer ?
#
loop_
_entity_poly.entity_id
_entity_poly.type
_entity_poly.pdbx_seq_one_letter_code
_entity_poly.pdbx_strand_id
1 'polypeptide(L)'
;MPDPDWDQDNPRSPSDDGSIYFCEAFPDEIPDDIRYFGFDHRYPYPTDGGIRHELRPGKADILAGFELDNTVDVRTRDVTSSARTWMGKMAALRARRLELANLLLDAEQFSIPVRSDGTPVIWTFDDFRMLGVSSTGPIQLDFVESDDFQGWRSGTLEGLAASASGDVLLYVDKRGPLLPVHALQSFNIPLFRMMRESHTEQLREMFPDSLVYRPKGERAVFTSLLALEASRGAATAWEPVRGRDALAEGEVVIDPGHEHQVTLVP
;
A
#
# COMPACT_ATOMS: atom_id res chain seq x y z
N MET A 1 -16.63 -9.06 -8.69
CA MET A 1 -16.14 -7.98 -7.79
C MET A 1 -15.03 -7.25 -8.53
N PRO A 2 -14.95 -5.90 -8.57
CA PRO A 2 -13.86 -5.21 -9.25
C PRO A 2 -12.52 -5.67 -8.67
N ASP A 3 -11.63 -6.22 -9.50
CA ASP A 3 -10.26 -6.56 -9.17
C ASP A 3 -9.64 -5.26 -8.62
N PRO A 4 -9.30 -5.24 -7.33
CA PRO A 4 -8.86 -4.06 -6.65
C PRO A 4 -7.54 -3.52 -7.19
N ASP A 5 -6.82 -4.28 -8.01
CA ASP A 5 -5.57 -3.90 -8.65
C ASP A 5 -5.70 -3.84 -10.19
N TRP A 6 -6.96 -3.86 -10.68
CA TRP A 6 -7.28 -3.85 -12.11
C TRP A 6 -6.70 -2.61 -12.78
N ASP A 7 -5.88 -2.89 -13.78
CA ASP A 7 -5.35 -1.88 -14.68
C ASP A 7 -6.34 -1.69 -15.83
N GLN A 8 -6.70 -0.43 -16.13
CA GLN A 8 -7.58 -0.11 -17.25
C GLN A 8 -7.06 -0.59 -18.61
N ASP A 9 -5.75 -0.82 -18.69
CA ASP A 9 -5.06 -1.34 -19.88
C ASP A 9 -4.91 -2.88 -19.86
N ASN A 10 -5.40 -3.57 -18.82
CA ASN A 10 -5.34 -5.03 -18.69
C ASN A 10 -6.58 -5.69 -19.34
N PRO A 11 -6.41 -6.66 -20.26
CA PRO A 11 -7.51 -7.33 -20.93
C PRO A 11 -8.34 -8.27 -20.03
N ARG A 12 -7.91 -8.52 -18.78
CA ARG A 12 -8.71 -9.27 -17.80
C ARG A 12 -9.97 -8.49 -17.43
N SER A 13 -11.04 -9.22 -17.16
CA SER A 13 -12.28 -8.59 -16.69
C SER A 13 -11.99 -7.90 -15.36
N PRO A 14 -12.43 -6.63 -15.17
CA PRO A 14 -12.42 -6.04 -13.85
C PRO A 14 -13.21 -6.89 -12.87
N SER A 15 -14.12 -7.76 -13.30
CA SER A 15 -14.90 -8.61 -12.39
C SER A 15 -14.25 -9.95 -12.02
N ASP A 16 -13.02 -10.25 -12.48
CA ASP A 16 -12.35 -11.54 -12.23
C ASP A 16 -11.91 -11.59 -10.77
N ASP A 17 -12.80 -12.08 -9.92
CA ASP A 17 -12.75 -12.01 -8.46
C ASP A 17 -11.83 -13.06 -7.84
N GLY A 18 -10.82 -13.50 -8.59
CA GLY A 18 -9.95 -14.62 -8.27
C GLY A 18 -9.60 -14.64 -6.80
N SER A 19 -10.36 -15.44 -6.04
CA SER A 19 -10.22 -15.74 -4.60
C SER A 19 -8.87 -15.29 -4.04
N ILE A 20 -8.86 -14.09 -3.45
CA ILE A 20 -7.62 -13.43 -3.01
C ILE A 20 -7.26 -14.01 -1.67
N TYR A 21 -6.63 -15.18 -1.67
CA TYR A 21 -6.08 -15.76 -0.44
C TYR A 21 -5.24 -14.69 0.28
N PHE A 22 -5.65 -14.28 1.48
CA PHE A 22 -4.86 -13.35 2.28
C PHE A 22 -3.60 -14.05 2.78
N CYS A 23 -2.43 -13.45 2.55
CA CYS A 23 -1.18 -13.85 3.17
C CYS A 23 -0.51 -12.63 3.79
N GLU A 24 -0.25 -12.70 5.11
CA GLU A 24 0.40 -11.61 5.84
C GLU A 24 1.80 -11.28 5.29
N ALA A 25 2.50 -12.27 4.73
CA ALA A 25 3.80 -12.09 4.07
C ALA A 25 3.70 -11.39 2.70
N PHE A 26 2.54 -11.47 2.04
CA PHE A 26 2.28 -10.87 0.73
C PHE A 26 0.94 -10.13 0.76
N PRO A 27 0.86 -9.03 1.52
CA PRO A 27 -0.42 -8.35 1.77
C PRO A 27 -1.04 -7.72 0.52
N ASP A 28 -0.26 -7.56 -0.55
CA ASP A 28 -0.71 -6.93 -1.79
C ASP A 28 -1.00 -7.95 -2.90
N GLU A 29 -0.18 -9.00 -3.04
CA GLU A 29 -0.42 -10.06 -4.02
C GLU A 29 0.48 -11.27 -3.70
N ILE A 30 -0.11 -12.45 -3.47
CA ILE A 30 0.67 -13.69 -3.36
C ILE A 30 1.30 -14.02 -4.72
N PRO A 31 2.63 -14.22 -4.79
CA PRO A 31 3.30 -14.65 -6.01
C PRO A 31 2.66 -15.88 -6.67
N ASP A 32 2.55 -15.89 -8.01
CA ASP A 32 1.95 -16.99 -8.78
C ASP A 32 2.58 -18.36 -8.45
N ASP A 33 3.89 -18.38 -8.17
CA ASP A 33 4.60 -19.59 -7.77
C ASP A 33 4.03 -20.22 -6.50
N ILE A 34 3.69 -19.38 -5.52
CA ILE A 34 3.10 -19.77 -4.24
C ILE A 34 1.61 -20.07 -4.44
N ARG A 35 0.90 -19.23 -5.18
CA ARG A 35 -0.56 -19.32 -5.34
C ARG A 35 -1.02 -20.49 -6.21
N TYR A 36 -0.34 -20.74 -7.34
CA TYR A 36 -0.82 -21.67 -8.37
C TYR A 36 0.11 -22.85 -8.65
N PHE A 37 1.40 -22.70 -8.40
CA PHE A 37 2.41 -23.66 -8.89
C PHE A 37 3.09 -24.46 -7.79
N GLY A 38 2.44 -24.56 -6.62
CA GLY A 38 2.86 -25.44 -5.53
C GLY A 38 4.27 -25.17 -5.02
N PHE A 39 4.74 -23.92 -5.08
CA PHE A 39 6.00 -23.53 -4.44
C PHE A 39 5.79 -23.41 -2.93
N ASP A 40 6.52 -24.23 -2.18
CA ASP A 40 6.55 -24.20 -0.74
C ASP A 40 7.73 -23.33 -0.30
N HIS A 41 7.46 -22.09 0.10
CA HIS A 41 8.47 -21.08 0.46
C HIS A 41 9.18 -21.37 1.79
N ARG A 42 9.45 -22.65 2.09
CA ARG A 42 10.39 -23.10 3.13
C ARG A 42 11.78 -22.45 2.97
N TYR A 43 12.09 -21.93 1.78
CA TYR A 43 13.20 -21.00 1.52
C TYR A 43 12.64 -19.60 1.27
N PRO A 44 13.29 -18.54 1.80
CA PRO A 44 12.73 -17.20 1.82
C PRO A 44 12.53 -16.66 0.40
N TYR A 45 11.27 -16.46 0.03
CA TYR A 45 10.92 -15.52 -1.04
C TYR A 45 11.25 -14.11 -0.54
N PRO A 46 11.72 -13.18 -1.39
CA PRO A 46 11.92 -11.80 -0.95
C PRO A 46 10.67 -11.26 -0.24
N THR A 47 10.85 -10.57 0.89
CA THR A 47 9.82 -9.99 1.79
C THR A 47 9.02 -10.94 2.67
N ASP A 48 9.16 -12.27 2.56
CA ASP A 48 8.40 -13.21 3.40
C ASP A 48 9.00 -13.45 4.81
N GLY A 49 10.13 -12.81 5.13
CA GLY A 49 10.80 -12.93 6.42
C GLY A 49 11.34 -14.34 6.73
N GLY A 50 11.39 -15.24 5.73
CA GLY A 50 11.66 -16.66 5.95
C GLY A 50 10.55 -17.38 6.70
N ILE A 51 9.33 -16.82 6.71
CA ILE A 51 8.17 -17.44 7.37
C ILE A 51 7.89 -18.77 6.67
N ARG A 52 8.12 -19.86 7.39
CA ARG A 52 7.68 -21.18 6.95
C ARG A 52 6.23 -21.30 7.40
N HIS A 53 5.30 -21.67 6.52
CA HIS A 53 3.95 -22.02 6.97
C HIS A 53 4.05 -23.12 8.04
N GLU A 54 3.85 -22.76 9.30
CA GLU A 54 3.55 -23.74 10.33
C GLU A 54 2.15 -24.27 10.03
N LEU A 55 2.07 -25.56 9.71
CA LEU A 55 0.79 -26.22 9.56
C LEU A 55 0.06 -26.14 10.88
N ARG A 56 -1.16 -25.60 10.86
CA ARG A 56 -2.06 -25.64 12.02
C ARG A 56 -2.17 -27.10 12.51
N PRO A 57 -2.25 -27.34 13.83
CA PRO A 57 -2.43 -28.69 14.37
C PRO A 57 -3.57 -29.44 13.64
N GLY A 58 -3.32 -30.69 13.24
CA GLY A 58 -4.29 -31.52 12.51
C GLY A 58 -4.33 -31.32 10.99
N LYS A 59 -3.40 -30.56 10.39
CA LYS A 59 -3.31 -30.37 8.93
C LYS A 59 -2.27 -31.24 8.23
N ALA A 60 -1.72 -32.25 8.92
CA ALA A 60 -0.69 -33.14 8.38
C ALA A 60 -1.12 -33.86 7.09
N ASP A 61 -2.39 -34.27 6.99
CA ASP A 61 -2.92 -34.97 5.81
C ASP A 61 -2.99 -34.05 4.58
N ILE A 62 -3.27 -32.75 4.78
CA ILE A 62 -3.28 -31.76 3.70
C ILE A 62 -1.86 -31.54 3.19
N LEU A 63 -0.87 -31.46 4.09
CA LEU A 63 0.53 -31.39 3.68
C LEU A 63 0.95 -32.65 2.92
N ALA A 64 0.61 -33.83 3.43
CA ALA A 64 0.95 -35.09 2.79
C ALA A 64 0.36 -35.20 1.37
N GLY A 65 -0.89 -34.76 1.18
CA GLY A 65 -1.50 -34.66 -0.15
C GLY A 65 -0.76 -33.68 -1.07
N PHE A 66 -0.45 -32.49 -0.57
CA PHE A 66 0.31 -31.50 -1.32
C PHE A 66 1.71 -32.00 -1.73
N GLU A 67 2.45 -32.65 -0.82
CA GLU A 67 3.79 -33.20 -1.10
C GLU A 67 3.76 -34.43 -2.00
N LEU A 68 2.63 -35.14 -2.05
CA LEU A 68 2.38 -36.22 -3.01
C LEU A 68 2.15 -35.65 -4.42
N ASP A 69 1.36 -34.58 -4.52
CA ASP A 69 1.01 -33.93 -5.80
C ASP A 69 2.15 -33.08 -6.37
N ASN A 70 3.04 -32.55 -5.51
CA ASN A 70 4.14 -31.67 -5.88
C ASN A 70 5.50 -32.28 -5.55
N THR A 71 6.27 -32.61 -6.60
CA THR A 71 7.61 -33.20 -6.44
C THR A 71 8.55 -32.27 -5.67
N VAL A 72 9.59 -32.85 -5.07
CA VAL A 72 10.63 -32.07 -4.36
C VAL A 72 11.22 -30.99 -5.27
N ASP A 73 11.53 -31.33 -6.53
CA ASP A 73 12.09 -30.39 -7.51
C ASP A 73 11.16 -29.19 -7.76
N VAL A 74 9.84 -29.41 -7.82
CA VAL A 74 8.85 -28.34 -7.97
C VAL A 74 8.81 -27.44 -6.74
N ARG A 75 8.89 -28.03 -5.54
CA ARG A 75 8.83 -27.33 -4.25
C ARG A 75 10.11 -26.58 -3.89
N THR A 76 11.26 -26.99 -4.41
CA THR A 76 12.57 -26.38 -4.11
C THR A 76 13.23 -25.72 -5.31
N ARG A 77 12.48 -25.45 -6.38
CA ARG A 77 13.02 -24.80 -7.58
C ARG A 77 13.56 -23.40 -7.28
N ASP A 78 14.52 -22.96 -8.09
CA ASP A 78 14.98 -21.56 -8.07
C ASP A 78 13.86 -20.64 -8.59
N VAL A 79 13.42 -19.71 -7.74
CA VAL A 79 12.39 -18.71 -8.03
C VAL A 79 12.98 -17.31 -8.26
N THR A 80 14.29 -17.18 -8.43
CA THR A 80 14.95 -15.86 -8.56
C THR A 80 14.34 -15.01 -9.69
N SER A 81 14.03 -15.63 -10.83
CA SER A 81 13.47 -14.91 -11.98
C SER A 81 12.03 -14.46 -11.71
N SER A 82 11.18 -15.34 -11.21
CA SER A 82 9.78 -15.02 -10.90
C SER A 82 9.66 -14.05 -9.73
N ALA A 83 10.52 -14.17 -8.73
CA ALA A 83 10.68 -13.19 -7.66
C ALA A 83 11.03 -11.80 -8.21
N ARG A 84 11.97 -11.71 -9.16
CA ARG A 84 12.29 -10.43 -9.82
C ARG A 84 11.09 -9.86 -10.58
N THR A 85 10.37 -10.69 -11.32
CA THR A 85 9.16 -10.29 -12.03
C THR A 85 8.09 -9.78 -11.06
N TRP A 86 7.85 -10.51 -9.97
CA TRP A 86 6.89 -10.13 -8.95
C TRP A 86 7.29 -8.82 -8.25
N MET A 87 8.57 -8.64 -7.89
CA MET A 87 9.06 -7.38 -7.35
C MET A 87 8.83 -6.21 -8.31
N GLY A 88 9.00 -6.43 -9.63
CA GLY A 88 8.67 -5.43 -10.64
C GLY A 88 7.18 -5.08 -10.68
N LYS A 89 6.29 -6.08 -10.59
CA LYS A 89 4.84 -5.86 -10.47
C LYS A 89 4.49 -5.05 -9.22
N MET A 90 5.09 -5.40 -8.08
CA MET A 90 4.84 -4.71 -6.80
C MET A 90 5.34 -3.25 -6.83
N ALA A 91 6.49 -2.99 -7.45
CA ALA A 91 6.96 -1.62 -7.65
C ALA A 91 5.96 -0.79 -8.49
N ALA A 92 5.44 -1.36 -9.59
CA ALA A 92 4.42 -0.71 -10.42
C ALA A 92 3.09 -0.49 -9.65
N LEU A 93 2.68 -1.45 -8.83
CA LEU A 93 1.51 -1.30 -7.97
C LEU A 93 1.69 -0.16 -6.95
N ARG A 94 2.85 -0.08 -6.30
CA ARG A 94 3.18 0.98 -5.35
C ARG A 94 3.23 2.37 -6.00
N ALA A 95 3.79 2.47 -7.21
CA ALA A 95 3.79 3.70 -7.98
C ALA A 95 2.35 4.19 -8.27
N ARG A 96 1.47 3.30 -8.76
CA ARG A 96 0.05 3.64 -9.00
C ARG A 96 -0.69 4.02 -7.71
N ARG A 97 -0.38 3.37 -6.58
CA ARG A 97 -0.93 3.75 -5.26
C ARG A 97 -0.43 5.11 -4.79
N LEU A 98 0.83 5.45 -5.05
CA LEU A 98 1.39 6.76 -4.77
C LEU A 98 0.70 7.85 -5.60
N GLU A 99 0.42 7.59 -6.88
CA GLU A 99 -0.36 8.49 -7.74
C GLU A 99 -1.77 8.74 -7.19
N LEU A 100 -2.47 7.69 -6.73
CA LEU A 100 -3.75 7.83 -6.06
C LEU A 100 -3.66 8.61 -4.74
N ALA A 101 -2.62 8.37 -3.94
CA ALA A 101 -2.40 9.13 -2.73
C ALA A 101 -2.17 10.62 -3.04
N ASN A 102 -1.42 10.94 -4.11
CA ASN A 102 -1.19 12.30 -4.57
C ASN A 102 -2.48 12.98 -5.05
N LEU A 103 -3.33 12.26 -5.79
CA LEU A 103 -4.66 12.74 -6.18
C LEU A 103 -5.54 13.05 -4.97
N LEU A 104 -5.50 12.20 -3.95
CA LEU A 104 -6.20 12.48 -2.71
C LEU A 104 -5.60 13.72 -2.02
N LEU A 105 -4.28 13.84 -1.93
CA LEU A 105 -3.62 14.98 -1.30
C LEU A 105 -3.99 16.34 -1.93
N ASP A 106 -4.34 16.34 -3.22
CA ASP A 106 -4.78 17.52 -3.97
C ASP A 106 -6.24 17.92 -3.75
N ALA A 107 -7.08 16.99 -3.29
CA ALA A 107 -8.48 17.34 -3.01
C ALA A 107 -8.60 17.98 -1.63
N GLU A 108 -9.18 19.18 -1.58
CA GLU A 108 -9.48 19.86 -0.31
C GLU A 108 -10.45 19.03 0.55
N GLN A 109 -11.38 18.33 -0.11
CA GLN A 109 -12.42 17.53 0.52
C GLN A 109 -12.75 16.30 -0.33
N PHE A 110 -13.10 15.21 0.34
CA PHE A 110 -13.61 13.98 -0.28
C PHE A 110 -15.01 13.69 0.20
N SER A 111 -15.79 13.06 -0.67
CA SER A 111 -17.05 12.44 -0.30
C SER A 111 -16.78 11.06 0.26
N ILE A 112 -17.25 10.83 1.49
CA ILE A 112 -17.16 9.56 2.21
C ILE A 112 -18.58 9.05 2.48
N PRO A 113 -18.91 7.80 2.13
CA PRO A 113 -20.21 7.21 2.41
C PRO A 113 -20.36 7.01 3.92
N VAL A 114 -21.53 7.32 4.48
CA VAL A 114 -21.78 7.24 5.93
C VAL A 114 -23.04 6.47 6.30
N ARG A 115 -23.02 5.96 7.53
CA ARG A 115 -24.18 5.37 8.21
C ARG A 115 -25.04 6.44 8.88
N SER A 116 -26.17 6.02 9.45
CA SER A 116 -27.11 6.87 10.20
C SER A 116 -26.48 7.57 11.40
N ASP A 117 -25.49 6.94 12.03
CA ASP A 117 -24.70 7.50 13.13
C ASP A 117 -23.56 8.44 12.67
N GLY A 118 -23.43 8.64 11.36
CA GLY A 118 -22.40 9.46 10.75
C GLY A 118 -21.04 8.79 10.58
N THR A 119 -20.87 7.52 10.98
CA THR A 119 -19.60 6.77 10.78
C THR A 119 -19.40 6.36 9.32
N PRO A 120 -18.15 6.23 8.82
CA PRO A 120 -17.89 5.76 7.46
C PRO A 120 -18.44 4.36 7.19
N VAL A 121 -19.12 4.15 6.06
CA VAL A 121 -19.52 2.80 5.62
C VAL A 121 -18.26 2.04 5.20
N ILE A 122 -17.89 1.04 6.01
CA ILE A 122 -16.80 0.11 5.70
C ILE A 122 -17.43 -1.20 5.26
N TRP A 123 -17.17 -1.59 4.02
CA TRP A 123 -17.56 -2.88 3.47
C TRP A 123 -16.56 -3.94 3.91
N THR A 124 -17.07 -5.06 4.39
CA THR A 124 -16.25 -6.20 4.81
C THR A 124 -16.45 -7.33 3.82
N PHE A 125 -15.36 -7.78 3.22
CA PHE A 125 -15.28 -8.96 2.38
C PHE A 125 -14.56 -10.07 3.15
N ASP A 126 -14.52 -11.28 2.60
CA ASP A 126 -13.92 -12.44 3.27
C ASP A 126 -12.44 -12.19 3.62
N ASP A 127 -11.70 -11.50 2.75
CA ASP A 127 -10.25 -11.35 2.85
C ASP A 127 -9.77 -9.90 3.15
N PHE A 128 -10.65 -8.90 3.04
CA PHE A 128 -10.27 -7.50 3.24
C PHE A 128 -11.45 -6.61 3.64
N ARG A 129 -11.12 -5.41 4.14
CA ARG A 129 -12.10 -4.36 4.42
C ARG A 129 -11.84 -3.16 3.55
N MET A 130 -12.91 -2.53 3.08
CA MET A 130 -12.82 -1.47 2.09
C MET A 130 -13.69 -0.27 2.46
N LEU A 131 -13.22 0.91 2.12
CA LEU A 131 -13.97 2.16 2.20
C LEU A 131 -13.93 2.87 0.84
N GLY A 132 -15.11 3.07 0.26
CA GLY A 132 -15.26 3.94 -0.91
C GLY A 132 -14.96 5.39 -0.56
N VAL A 133 -14.16 6.07 -1.37
CA VAL A 133 -13.84 7.49 -1.24
C VAL A 133 -13.95 8.12 -2.62
N SER A 134 -14.45 9.35 -2.70
CA SER A 134 -14.44 10.08 -3.95
C SER A 134 -13.90 11.49 -3.79
N SER A 135 -12.91 11.84 -4.62
CA SER A 135 -12.37 13.20 -4.74
C SER A 135 -13.24 14.10 -5.62
N THR A 136 -14.15 13.51 -6.40
CA THR A 136 -14.98 14.22 -7.40
C THR A 136 -16.43 14.45 -6.97
N GLY A 137 -16.81 13.96 -5.79
CA GLY A 137 -18.16 14.09 -5.23
C GLY A 137 -18.87 12.73 -5.05
N PRO A 138 -20.14 12.69 -4.64
CA PRO A 138 -20.88 11.44 -4.50
C PRO A 138 -20.87 10.62 -5.79
N ILE A 139 -20.40 9.38 -5.72
CA ILE A 139 -20.39 8.42 -6.83
C ILE A 139 -21.32 7.25 -6.52
N GLN A 140 -21.97 6.68 -7.53
CA GLN A 140 -22.68 5.41 -7.32
C GLN A 140 -21.64 4.32 -7.10
N LEU A 141 -21.54 3.72 -5.92
CA LEU A 141 -20.65 2.57 -5.72
C LEU A 141 -21.35 1.29 -6.23
N ASP A 142 -20.59 0.33 -6.75
CA ASP A 142 -21.19 -0.89 -7.33
C ASP A 142 -21.63 -1.91 -6.26
N PHE A 143 -21.45 -1.56 -4.99
CA PHE A 143 -21.63 -2.41 -3.81
C PHE A 143 -22.49 -1.71 -2.73
N VAL A 144 -23.42 -0.84 -3.14
CA VAL A 144 -24.31 -0.05 -2.25
C VAL A 144 -25.39 -0.90 -1.56
N GLU A 145 -25.23 -2.22 -1.48
CA GLU A 145 -26.16 -3.12 -0.77
C GLU A 145 -25.92 -3.17 0.76
N SER A 146 -25.19 -2.22 1.33
CA SER A 146 -25.18 -2.07 2.79
C SER A 146 -26.48 -1.38 3.20
N ASP A 147 -27.37 -2.11 3.87
CA ASP A 147 -28.62 -1.61 4.47
C ASP A 147 -28.43 -0.34 5.33
N ASP A 148 -27.19 -0.09 5.77
CA ASP A 148 -26.83 1.01 6.65
C ASP A 148 -26.34 2.27 5.91
N PHE A 149 -26.19 2.28 4.58
CA PHE A 149 -25.79 3.49 3.84
C PHE A 149 -26.91 4.55 3.90
N GLN A 150 -26.58 5.75 4.40
CA GLN A 150 -27.53 6.85 4.57
C GLN A 150 -27.19 8.10 3.77
N GLY A 151 -26.02 8.16 3.13
CA GLY A 151 -25.60 9.28 2.31
C GLY A 151 -24.10 9.51 2.31
N TRP A 152 -23.71 10.70 1.88
CA TRP A 152 -22.32 11.12 1.77
C TRP A 152 -22.05 12.28 2.71
N ARG A 153 -20.90 12.22 3.41
CA ARG A 153 -20.35 13.37 4.12
C ARG A 153 -19.09 13.86 3.42
N SER A 154 -18.82 15.15 3.56
CA SER A 154 -17.50 15.68 3.26
C SER A 154 -16.51 15.31 4.38
N GLY A 155 -15.27 15.01 4.02
CA GLY A 155 -14.17 14.75 4.95
C GLY A 155 -12.83 15.20 4.36
N THR A 156 -11.80 15.22 5.21
CA THR A 156 -10.41 15.51 4.82
C THR A 156 -9.55 14.25 4.89
N LEU A 157 -8.37 14.28 4.28
CA LEU A 157 -7.48 13.14 4.20
C LEU A 157 -6.87 12.85 5.56
N GLU A 158 -6.54 13.92 6.30
CA GLU A 158 -6.08 13.86 7.69
C GLU A 158 -7.14 13.24 8.59
N GLY A 159 -8.41 13.67 8.44
CA GLY A 159 -9.52 13.10 9.18
C GLY A 159 -9.73 11.63 8.86
N LEU A 160 -9.58 11.25 7.59
CA LEU A 160 -9.67 9.87 7.15
C LEU A 160 -8.52 9.01 7.70
N ALA A 161 -7.28 9.44 7.53
CA ALA A 161 -6.09 8.74 8.01
C ALA A 161 -6.09 8.57 9.55
N ALA A 162 -6.63 9.55 10.28
CA ALA A 162 -6.73 9.49 11.74
C ALA A 162 -7.86 8.61 12.28
N SER A 163 -8.96 8.44 11.53
CA SER A 163 -10.17 7.75 12.02
C SER A 163 -10.39 6.36 11.44
N ALA A 164 -9.88 6.08 10.23
CA ALA A 164 -9.96 4.76 9.63
C ALA A 164 -8.88 3.84 10.21
N SER A 165 -9.22 2.55 10.33
CA SER A 165 -8.27 1.53 10.78
C SER A 165 -7.27 1.21 9.68
N GLY A 166 -6.03 0.88 10.04
CA GLY A 166 -4.92 0.73 9.08
C GLY A 166 -5.05 -0.47 8.12
N ASP A 167 -5.89 -1.44 8.46
CA ASP A 167 -6.25 -2.61 7.63
C ASP A 167 -7.36 -2.31 6.60
N VAL A 168 -7.95 -1.11 6.63
CA VAL A 168 -8.93 -0.68 5.63
C VAL A 168 -8.20 -0.27 4.35
N LEU A 169 -8.77 -0.68 3.21
CA LEU A 169 -8.33 -0.31 1.88
C LEU A 169 -9.28 0.74 1.29
N LEU A 170 -8.74 1.81 0.71
CA LEU A 170 -9.54 2.85 0.07
C LEU A 170 -9.78 2.51 -1.40
N TYR A 171 -11.05 2.58 -1.81
CA TYR A 171 -11.46 2.51 -3.20
C TYR A 171 -11.80 3.92 -3.69
N VAL A 172 -10.86 4.53 -4.42
CA VAL A 172 -10.89 5.95 -4.75
C VAL A 172 -11.48 6.15 -6.15
N ASP A 173 -12.59 6.89 -6.26
CA ASP A 173 -13.18 7.32 -7.54
C ASP A 173 -13.48 6.20 -8.56
N LYS A 174 -13.60 4.96 -8.09
CA LYS A 174 -13.65 3.73 -8.93
C LYS A 174 -12.44 3.54 -9.84
N ARG A 175 -11.26 3.94 -9.40
CA ARG A 175 -10.05 3.98 -10.23
C ARG A 175 -8.84 3.43 -9.51
N GLY A 176 -7.98 2.81 -10.31
CA GLY A 176 -6.66 2.38 -9.92
C GLY A 176 -6.69 1.34 -8.80
N PRO A 177 -5.52 1.09 -8.19
CA PRO A 177 -5.41 0.10 -7.13
C PRO A 177 -6.10 0.55 -5.84
N LEU A 178 -6.54 -0.40 -5.02
CA LEU A 178 -6.91 -0.11 -3.64
C LEU A 178 -5.73 0.51 -2.89
N LEU A 179 -5.99 1.57 -2.13
CA LEU A 179 -4.96 2.29 -1.38
C LEU A 179 -5.07 1.97 0.12
N PRO A 180 -4.08 1.28 0.72
CA PRO A 180 -4.16 0.96 2.15
C PRO A 180 -4.14 2.21 3.03
N VAL A 181 -5.01 2.28 4.02
CA VAL A 181 -5.07 3.40 4.97
C VAL A 181 -3.76 3.52 5.76
N HIS A 182 -3.12 2.41 6.14
CA HIS A 182 -1.82 2.49 6.82
C HIS A 182 -0.75 3.16 5.95
N ALA A 183 -0.83 3.03 4.63
CA ALA A 183 0.09 3.72 3.73
C ALA A 183 -0.10 5.23 3.87
N LEU A 184 -1.34 5.72 3.88
CA LEU A 184 -1.69 7.13 4.15
C LEU A 184 -1.28 7.61 5.54
N GLN A 185 -1.43 6.76 6.57
CA GLN A 185 -1.00 7.08 7.94
C GLN A 185 0.51 7.32 8.04
N SER A 186 1.30 6.76 7.12
CA SER A 186 2.74 7.01 7.04
C SER A 186 3.08 8.34 6.37
N PHE A 187 2.15 8.99 5.65
CA PHE A 187 2.43 10.26 4.97
C PHE A 187 2.52 11.41 5.96
N ASN A 188 3.64 12.13 5.89
CA ASN A 188 3.71 13.46 6.42
C ASN A 188 3.01 14.45 5.46
N ILE A 189 1.68 14.49 5.55
CA ILE A 189 0.80 15.27 4.66
C ILE A 189 1.20 16.77 4.63
N PRO A 190 1.43 17.45 5.76
CA PRO A 190 1.88 18.85 5.74
C PRO A 190 3.22 19.03 5.00
N LEU A 191 4.19 18.14 5.24
CA LEU A 191 5.51 18.19 4.61
C LEU A 191 5.41 18.01 3.10
N PHE A 192 4.61 17.03 2.68
CA PHE A 192 4.34 16.77 1.28
C PHE A 192 3.74 17.99 0.57
N ARG A 193 2.71 18.64 1.14
CA ARG A 193 2.10 19.84 0.54
C ARG A 193 3.10 20.98 0.40
N MET A 194 3.90 21.27 1.42
CA MET A 194 4.93 22.32 1.35
C MET A 194 5.96 22.08 0.26
N MET A 195 6.37 20.83 0.06
CA MET A 195 7.32 20.47 -0.99
C MET A 195 6.74 20.70 -2.38
N ARG A 196 5.46 20.36 -2.60
CA ARG A 196 4.76 20.60 -3.87
C ARG A 196 4.54 22.07 -4.17
N GLU A 197 4.15 22.83 -3.14
CA GLU A 197 3.90 24.28 -3.26
C GLU A 197 5.20 25.10 -3.30
N SER A 198 6.37 24.45 -3.26
CA SER A 198 7.69 25.09 -3.27
C SER A 198 7.93 26.08 -2.11
N HIS A 199 7.32 25.83 -0.96
CA HIS A 199 7.43 26.66 0.24
C HIS A 199 8.72 26.37 1.04
N THR A 200 9.88 26.67 0.45
CA THR A 200 11.20 26.28 0.96
C THR A 200 11.50 26.80 2.38
N GLU A 201 11.07 28.02 2.73
CA GLU A 201 11.28 28.57 4.08
C GLU A 201 10.45 27.82 5.14
N GLN A 202 9.17 27.59 4.87
CA GLN A 202 8.29 26.82 5.76
C GLN A 202 8.77 25.37 5.89
N LEU A 203 9.31 24.81 4.80
CA LEU A 203 9.94 23.51 4.79
C LEU A 203 11.15 23.46 5.72
N ARG A 204 12.02 24.48 5.72
CA ARG A 204 13.16 24.57 6.64
C ARG A 204 12.74 24.65 8.11
N GLU A 205 11.62 25.30 8.39
CA GLU A 205 11.09 25.41 9.75
C GLU A 205 10.48 24.09 10.25
N MET A 206 9.73 23.39 9.41
CA MET A 206 8.98 22.19 9.81
C MET A 206 9.75 20.88 9.66
N PHE A 207 10.66 20.79 8.68
CA PHE A 207 11.42 19.56 8.43
C PHE A 207 12.17 19.04 9.67
N PRO A 208 12.83 19.88 10.50
CA PRO A 208 13.55 19.42 11.69
C PRO A 208 12.73 18.54 12.66
N ASP A 209 11.42 18.77 12.76
CA ASP A 209 10.51 18.03 13.65
C ASP A 209 9.76 16.88 12.95
N SER A 210 9.83 16.86 11.63
CA SER A 210 9.15 15.88 10.79
C SER A 210 9.75 14.48 10.97
N LEU A 211 8.85 13.48 11.03
CA LEU A 211 9.23 12.08 10.86
C LEU A 211 9.36 11.81 9.35
N VAL A 212 10.48 11.21 8.95
CA VAL A 212 10.77 10.80 7.58
C VAL A 212 11.39 9.41 7.55
N TYR A 213 11.41 8.78 6.38
CA TYR A 213 11.86 7.40 6.21
C TYR A 213 13.15 7.38 5.39
N ARG A 214 14.20 6.80 5.95
CA ARG A 214 15.53 6.76 5.32
C ARG A 214 15.87 5.32 4.92
N PRO A 215 16.16 5.04 3.63
CA PRO A 215 16.77 3.77 3.25
C PRO A 215 18.13 3.61 3.94
N LYS A 216 18.43 2.41 4.44
CA LYS A 216 19.67 2.17 5.17
C LYS A 216 20.88 2.40 4.26
N GLY A 217 21.79 3.27 4.70
CA GLY A 217 23.01 3.62 3.96
C GLY A 217 22.84 4.71 2.90
N GLU A 218 21.64 5.29 2.75
CA GLU A 218 21.40 6.45 1.89
C GLU A 218 21.22 7.74 2.71
N ARG A 219 21.49 8.89 2.08
CA ARG A 219 21.20 10.22 2.65
C ARG A 219 19.84 10.77 2.27
N ALA A 220 19.22 10.21 1.22
CA ALA A 220 17.89 10.60 0.80
C ALA A 220 16.86 10.14 1.86
N VAL A 221 15.85 10.96 2.08
CA VAL A 221 14.74 10.65 2.99
C VAL A 221 13.42 10.80 2.25
N PHE A 222 12.42 10.05 2.67
CA PHE A 222 11.10 10.01 2.05
C PHE A 222 10.04 10.53 3.01
N THR A 223 9.04 11.23 2.48
CA THR A 223 7.94 11.80 3.28
C THR A 223 6.88 10.76 3.69
N SER A 224 6.91 9.58 3.09
CA SER A 224 6.05 8.43 3.39
C SER A 224 6.73 7.10 3.08
N LEU A 225 6.24 6.01 3.68
CA LEU A 225 6.69 4.66 3.31
C LEU A 225 6.30 4.31 1.89
N LEU A 226 5.11 4.74 1.44
CA LEU A 226 4.65 4.49 0.08
C LEU A 226 5.59 5.12 -0.96
N ALA A 227 6.08 6.34 -0.71
CA ALA A 227 7.05 7.00 -1.58
C ALA A 227 8.40 6.25 -1.60
N LEU A 228 8.87 5.80 -0.42
CA LEU A 228 10.09 4.99 -0.32
C LEU A 228 9.95 3.68 -1.11
N GLU A 229 8.87 2.94 -0.90
CA GLU A 229 8.64 1.64 -1.52
C GLU A 229 8.40 1.74 -3.03
N ALA A 230 7.72 2.79 -3.50
CA ALA A 230 7.58 3.06 -4.93
C ALA A 230 8.94 3.37 -5.59
N SER A 231 9.81 4.08 -4.88
CA SER A 231 11.12 4.56 -5.39
C SER A 231 12.24 3.52 -5.30
N ARG A 232 12.28 2.73 -4.22
CA ARG A 232 13.37 1.78 -3.91
C ARG A 232 12.93 0.32 -3.93
N GLY A 233 11.62 0.06 -3.88
CA GLY A 233 11.03 -1.27 -3.80
C GLY A 233 10.70 -1.68 -2.36
N ALA A 234 9.66 -2.51 -2.21
CA ALA A 234 9.11 -2.94 -0.92
C ALA A 234 10.10 -3.72 -0.02
N ALA A 235 11.12 -4.35 -0.61
CA ALA A 235 12.16 -5.07 0.14
C ALA A 235 13.26 -4.17 0.71
N THR A 236 13.21 -2.86 0.46
CA THR A 236 14.24 -1.92 0.90
C THR A 236 14.26 -1.81 2.41
N ALA A 237 15.41 -2.11 3.02
CA ALA A 237 15.57 -1.88 4.45
C ALA A 237 15.63 -0.37 4.73
N TRP A 238 14.81 0.08 5.68
CA TRP A 238 14.70 1.50 6.05
C TRP A 238 14.69 1.69 7.56
N GLU A 239 14.79 2.95 7.99
CA GLU A 239 14.63 3.37 9.37
C GLU A 239 13.88 4.71 9.46
N PRO A 240 13.07 4.92 10.51
CA PRO A 240 12.46 6.21 10.77
C PRO A 240 13.50 7.17 11.35
N VAL A 241 13.56 8.40 10.84
CA VAL A 241 14.51 9.43 11.27
C VAL A 241 13.78 10.76 11.47
N ARG A 242 14.23 11.58 12.43
CA ARG A 242 13.75 12.97 12.54
C ARG A 242 14.54 13.86 11.58
N GLY A 243 13.87 14.80 10.92
CA GLY A 243 14.54 15.66 9.94
C GLY A 243 15.74 16.43 10.51
N ARG A 244 15.72 16.79 11.81
CA ARG A 244 16.88 17.42 12.48
C ARG A 244 18.12 16.54 12.50
N ASP A 245 17.95 15.23 12.67
CA ASP A 245 19.05 14.28 12.74
C ASP A 245 19.61 14.06 11.33
N ALA A 246 18.73 13.98 10.33
CA ALA A 246 19.13 13.92 8.93
C ALA A 246 19.91 15.19 8.50
N LEU A 247 19.45 16.40 8.87
CA LEU A 247 20.16 17.65 8.58
C LEU A 247 21.51 17.74 9.29
N ALA A 248 21.62 17.24 10.53
CA ALA A 248 22.88 17.28 11.26
C ALA A 248 24.01 16.50 10.55
N GLU A 249 23.66 15.52 9.71
CA GLU A 249 24.61 14.76 8.89
C GLU A 249 25.05 15.51 7.61
N GLY A 250 24.42 16.66 7.28
CA GLY A 250 24.75 17.54 6.16
C GLY A 250 23.58 17.77 5.20
N GLU A 251 23.86 17.92 3.90
CA GLU A 251 22.82 18.04 2.86
C GLU A 251 21.89 16.83 2.82
N VAL A 252 20.58 17.07 2.74
CA VAL A 252 19.52 16.06 2.69
C VAL A 252 18.65 16.29 1.47
N VAL A 253 18.43 15.22 0.70
CA VAL A 253 17.43 15.18 -0.38
C VAL A 253 16.15 14.59 0.20
N ILE A 254 15.08 15.37 0.18
CA ILE A 254 13.75 14.93 0.61
C ILE A 254 12.98 14.54 -0.66
N ASP A 255 12.49 13.31 -0.71
CA ASP A 255 11.77 12.74 -1.86
C ASP A 255 10.33 12.37 -1.49
N PRO A 256 9.32 13.04 -2.06
CA PRO A 256 7.92 12.72 -1.84
C PRO A 256 7.34 11.77 -2.90
N GLY A 257 8.11 11.35 -3.91
CA GLY A 257 7.61 10.65 -5.09
C GLY A 257 8.16 11.17 -6.42
N HIS A 258 9.46 11.47 -6.46
CA HIS A 258 10.29 11.93 -7.59
C HIS A 258 9.98 13.31 -8.19
N GLU A 259 8.73 13.71 -8.39
CA GLU A 259 8.42 14.96 -9.11
C GLU A 259 8.62 16.24 -8.28
N HIS A 260 8.80 16.11 -6.96
CA HIS A 260 8.89 17.26 -6.06
C HIS A 260 10.04 17.13 -5.05
N GLN A 261 11.16 16.52 -5.47
CA GLN A 261 12.34 16.42 -4.63
C GLN A 261 12.85 17.82 -4.23
N VAL A 262 13.21 17.98 -2.97
CA VAL A 262 13.80 19.22 -2.45
C VAL A 262 15.09 18.89 -1.71
N THR A 263 16.13 19.67 -1.97
CA THR A 263 17.38 19.59 -1.24
C THR A 263 17.42 20.65 -0.15
N LEU A 264 17.66 20.21 1.09
CA LEU A 264 17.93 21.10 2.21
C LEU A 264 19.40 20.99 2.63
N VAL A 265 19.98 22.15 2.94
CA VAL A 265 21.31 22.27 3.54
C VAL A 265 21.17 22.75 4.98
N PRO A 266 22.06 22.29 5.89
CA PRO A 266 22.03 22.64 7.32
C PRO A 266 22.08 24.14 7.59
#